data_AF-A0A442UWM8-F1
#
_entry.id   AF-A0A442UWM8-F1
#
_cell.length_a   1.000
_cell.length_b   1.000
_cell.length_c   1.000
_cell.angle_alpha   90.00
_cell.angle_beta   90.00
_cell.angle_gamma   90.00
#
_symmetry.space_group_name_H-M   'P 1'
#
loop_
_entity.id
_entity.type
_entity.pdbx_description
1 polymer ?
#
loop_
_entity_poly.entity_id
_entity_poly.type
_entity_poly.pdbx_seq_one_letter_code
_entity_poly.pdbx_strand_id
1 'polypeptide(L)'
;MSLRYRLRGFKLVAMLVESDGQRSSSFRRTRAGEGAQDEKWLQTLLFARPELVILDRMEADAGAFVPIVRELPLAREGGVVFLDILGISRSGRLVLVECKLWRNPQARREVIAQILEYATLARGLSYSDLTAKVRQSTARRSSANPIYELARQKWPDLDESVSSMRSLARLTSAIST
;
A
#
# COMPACT_ATOMS: atom_id res chain seq x y z
N MET A 1 10.62 -2.04 -11.33
CA MET A 1 9.73 -1.14 -12.12
C MET A 1 8.39 -1.02 -11.38
N SER A 2 7.83 0.18 -11.11
CA SER A 2 6.57 0.31 -10.35
C SER A 2 5.39 0.58 -11.29
N LEU A 3 4.26 -0.12 -11.09
CA LEU A 3 3.00 0.10 -11.81
C LEU A 3 2.01 0.79 -10.86
N ARG A 4 1.29 1.82 -11.34
CA ARG A 4 0.52 2.74 -10.48
C ARG A 4 -0.84 3.04 -11.10
N TYR A 5 -1.90 2.88 -10.31
CA TYR A 5 -3.28 3.21 -10.69
C TYR A 5 -3.87 4.21 -9.67
N ARG A 6 -4.71 5.14 -10.12
CA ARG A 6 -5.32 6.17 -9.28
C ARG A 6 -6.83 5.94 -9.18
N LEU A 7 -7.31 5.70 -7.97
CA LEU A 7 -8.74 5.76 -7.62
C LEU A 7 -9.00 7.01 -6.78
N ARG A 8 -10.20 7.57 -6.81
CA ARG A 8 -10.57 8.64 -5.87
C ARG A 8 -10.56 8.09 -4.42
N GLY A 9 -9.66 8.59 -3.58
CA GLY A 9 -9.48 8.20 -2.18
C GLY A 9 -8.35 7.20 -1.88
N PHE A 10 -7.85 6.48 -2.90
CA PHE A 10 -6.82 5.45 -2.75
C PHE A 10 -5.68 5.63 -3.75
N LYS A 11 -4.45 5.40 -3.28
CA LYS A 11 -3.25 5.31 -4.12
C LYS A 11 -2.79 3.85 -4.16
N LEU A 12 -2.79 3.25 -5.34
CA LEU A 12 -2.28 1.88 -5.54
C LEU A 12 -0.81 1.96 -5.94
N VAL A 13 0.03 1.24 -5.19
CA VAL A 13 1.47 1.20 -5.43
C VAL A 13 1.89 -0.26 -5.61
N ALA A 14 2.27 -0.62 -6.83
CA ALA A 14 2.98 -1.87 -7.07
C ALA A 14 4.48 -1.66 -6.83
N MET A 15 5.12 -2.48 -5.99
CA MET A 15 6.57 -2.53 -5.94
C MET A 15 7.08 -3.85 -6.53
N LEU A 16 7.74 -3.75 -7.69
CA LEU A 16 8.46 -4.87 -8.29
C LEU A 16 9.95 -4.63 -8.08
N VAL A 17 10.57 -5.50 -7.29
CA VAL A 17 12.02 -5.52 -7.05
C VAL A 17 12.61 -6.69 -7.85
N GLU A 18 13.63 -6.39 -8.65
CA GLU A 18 14.39 -7.36 -9.43
C GLU A 18 15.45 -7.99 -8.52
N SER A 19 15.50 -9.32 -8.45
CA SER A 19 16.41 -10.02 -7.53
C SER A 19 17.80 -10.25 -8.11
N ASP A 20 18.20 -9.55 -9.17
CA ASP A 20 19.46 -9.82 -9.87
C ASP A 20 20.52 -8.72 -9.69
N GLY A 21 21.77 -9.16 -9.51
CA GLY A 21 22.87 -8.41 -8.92
C GLY A 21 23.49 -7.29 -9.75
N GLN A 22 22.88 -6.79 -10.82
CA GLN A 22 23.53 -5.82 -11.72
C GLN A 22 22.82 -4.47 -11.89
N ARG A 23 23.54 -3.46 -11.37
CA ARG A 23 23.64 -2.04 -11.72
C ARG A 23 22.34 -1.22 -11.88
N SER A 24 22.04 -0.45 -10.84
CA SER A 24 21.41 0.87 -10.99
C SER A 24 22.17 1.92 -10.17
N SER A 25 22.31 3.10 -10.75
CA SER A 25 23.16 4.22 -10.35
C SER A 25 22.77 4.85 -9.01
N SER A 26 23.76 5.00 -8.11
CA SER A 26 23.77 5.81 -6.88
C SER A 26 22.76 5.50 -5.76
N PHE A 27 22.26 4.27 -5.65
CA PHE A 27 21.54 3.84 -4.45
C PHE A 27 22.51 3.22 -3.44
N ARG A 28 22.43 3.62 -2.16
CA ARG A 28 23.19 2.98 -1.07
C ARG A 28 22.69 1.55 -0.91
N ARG A 29 23.45 0.57 -1.41
CA ARG A 29 23.18 -0.87 -1.18
C ARG A 29 23.05 -1.10 0.33
N THR A 30 21.86 -1.51 0.75
CA THR A 30 21.64 -2.05 2.09
C THR A 30 21.62 -3.56 1.95
N ARG A 31 22.31 -4.29 2.84
CA ARG A 31 22.28 -5.76 2.81
C ARG A 31 20.83 -6.22 3.01
N ALA A 32 20.28 -6.90 2.03
CA ALA A 32 19.15 -7.79 2.26
C ALA A 32 19.66 -8.90 3.19
N GLY A 33 18.96 -9.16 4.30
CA GLY A 33 19.43 -10.08 5.34
C GLY A 33 19.74 -11.49 4.81
N GLU A 34 20.39 -12.32 5.62
CA GLU A 34 20.72 -13.70 5.26
C GLU A 34 19.43 -14.54 5.05
N GLY A 35 19.28 -15.20 3.90
CA GLY A 35 18.15 -16.08 3.58
C GLY A 35 17.60 -15.93 2.15
N ALA A 36 16.69 -16.85 1.78
CA ALA A 36 15.94 -16.75 0.53
C ALA A 36 15.03 -15.51 0.59
N GLN A 37 15.21 -14.60 -0.36
CA GLN A 37 14.40 -13.39 -0.46
C GLN A 37 13.10 -13.77 -1.18
N ASP A 38 12.00 -13.84 -0.43
CA ASP A 38 10.64 -14.09 -0.92
C ASP A 38 9.75 -12.83 -0.77
N GLU A 39 8.50 -12.91 -1.22
CA GLU A 39 7.55 -11.81 -1.13
C GLU A 39 7.26 -11.42 0.34
N LYS A 40 7.27 -12.38 1.26
CA LYS A 40 7.05 -12.14 2.69
C LYS A 40 8.20 -11.36 3.32
N TRP A 41 9.42 -11.65 2.92
CA TRP A 41 10.59 -10.87 3.28
C TRP A 41 10.46 -9.43 2.76
N LEU A 42 10.09 -9.25 1.48
CA LEU A 42 9.91 -7.91 0.90
C LEU A 42 8.83 -7.12 1.64
N GLN A 43 7.69 -7.75 1.92
CA GLN A 43 6.60 -7.18 2.68
C GLN A 43 7.06 -6.75 4.10
N THR A 44 7.84 -7.60 4.78
CA THR A 44 8.41 -7.28 6.10
C THR A 44 9.39 -6.11 6.03
N LEU A 45 10.25 -6.10 5.00
CA LEU A 45 11.22 -5.02 4.78
C LEU A 45 10.53 -3.68 4.54
N LEU A 46 9.53 -3.62 3.64
CA LEU A 46 8.82 -2.39 3.31
C LEU A 46 7.96 -1.88 4.47
N PHE A 47 7.44 -2.78 5.29
CA PHE A 47 6.73 -2.41 6.51
C PHE A 47 7.65 -1.80 7.57
N ALA A 48 8.86 -2.38 7.73
CA ALA A 48 9.86 -1.87 8.67
C ALA A 48 10.59 -0.61 8.19
N ARG A 49 10.73 -0.46 6.86
CA ARG A 49 11.44 0.65 6.20
C ARG A 49 10.56 1.31 5.14
N PRO A 50 9.50 2.04 5.55
CA PRO A 50 8.56 2.67 4.64
C PRO A 50 9.20 3.71 3.72
N GLU A 51 10.38 4.25 4.06
CA GLU A 51 11.17 5.13 3.20
C GLU A 51 11.64 4.48 1.90
N LEU A 52 11.62 3.14 1.81
CA LEU A 52 11.90 2.41 0.57
C LEU A 52 10.72 2.48 -0.42
N VAL A 53 9.52 2.83 0.07
CA VAL A 53 8.33 3.03 -0.77
C VAL A 53 8.38 4.43 -1.39
N ILE A 54 8.93 4.51 -2.59
CA ILE A 54 9.01 5.76 -3.36
C ILE A 54 7.63 6.13 -3.91
N LEU A 55 6.92 7.04 -3.23
CA LEU A 55 5.61 7.57 -3.60
C LEU A 55 5.68 8.78 -4.55
N ASP A 56 6.86 9.34 -4.76
CA ASP A 56 7.15 10.79 -4.85
C ASP A 56 7.50 11.31 -6.25
N ARG A 57 7.23 10.56 -7.33
CA ARG A 57 7.56 11.08 -8.68
C ARG A 57 6.59 12.08 -9.30
N MET A 58 5.45 12.45 -8.69
CA MET A 58 4.45 13.32 -9.37
C MET A 58 3.53 14.23 -8.50
N GLU A 59 3.65 14.32 -7.18
CA GLU A 59 2.94 15.39 -6.43
C GLU A 59 3.95 16.13 -5.56
N ALA A 60 3.88 17.46 -5.57
CA ALA A 60 4.74 18.34 -4.77
C ALA A 60 4.70 18.01 -3.26
N ASP A 61 3.62 17.35 -2.81
CA ASP A 61 3.38 16.93 -1.42
C ASP A 61 3.30 15.41 -1.21
N ALA A 62 3.72 14.56 -2.16
CA ALA A 62 3.73 13.11 -1.96
C ALA A 62 4.91 12.65 -1.08
N GLY A 63 5.11 13.33 0.05
CA GLY A 63 6.06 13.02 1.09
C GLY A 63 5.45 12.08 2.13
N ALA A 64 6.24 11.08 2.49
CA ALA A 64 6.06 10.19 3.63
C ALA A 64 4.82 9.26 3.61
N PHE A 65 5.10 7.99 3.89
CA PHE A 65 4.17 6.86 3.96
C PHE A 65 4.24 6.28 5.37
N VAL A 66 3.09 6.04 6.00
CA VAL A 66 3.02 5.29 7.26
C VAL A 66 2.35 3.94 6.97
N PRO A 67 3.08 2.82 7.13
CA PRO A 67 2.49 1.50 7.05
C PRO A 67 1.63 1.25 8.29
N ILE A 68 0.42 0.75 8.09
CA ILE A 68 -0.59 0.57 9.14
C ILE A 68 -0.71 -0.89 9.55
N VAL A 69 -0.85 -1.79 8.57
CA VAL A 69 -1.03 -3.22 8.82
C VAL A 69 -0.60 -4.04 7.61
N ARG A 70 -0.15 -5.28 7.87
CA ARG A 70 0.17 -6.28 6.85
C ARG A 70 -0.94 -7.30 6.73
N GLU A 71 -1.04 -7.95 5.57
CA GLU A 71 -1.96 -9.07 5.33
C GLU A 71 -3.41 -8.72 5.72
N LEU A 72 -3.89 -7.55 5.29
CA LEU A 72 -5.24 -7.08 5.63
C LEU A 72 -6.28 -7.92 4.86
N PRO A 73 -7.24 -8.58 5.53
CA PRO A 73 -8.24 -9.40 4.87
C PRO A 73 -9.32 -8.56 4.20
N LEU A 74 -9.44 -8.69 2.88
CA LEU A 74 -10.49 -8.11 2.05
C LEU A 74 -11.42 -9.23 1.58
N ALA A 75 -12.71 -9.08 1.86
CA ALA A 75 -13.71 -10.05 1.43
C ALA A 75 -13.90 -9.90 -0.09
N ARG A 76 -13.94 -11.03 -0.79
CA ARG A 76 -14.29 -11.09 -2.22
C ARG A 76 -15.32 -12.19 -2.44
N GLU A 77 -15.88 -12.24 -3.64
CA GLU A 77 -16.73 -13.36 -4.03
C GLU A 77 -15.93 -14.68 -3.93
N GLY A 78 -16.50 -15.65 -3.22
CA GLY A 78 -15.89 -16.97 -3.05
C GLY A 78 -14.68 -17.04 -2.10
N GLY A 79 -14.38 -16.00 -1.31
CA GLY A 79 -13.33 -16.10 -0.30
C GLY A 79 -12.78 -14.78 0.23
N VAL A 80 -11.52 -14.82 0.65
CA VAL A 80 -10.78 -13.68 1.20
C VAL A 80 -9.48 -13.53 0.42
N VAL A 81 -9.11 -12.29 0.11
CA VAL A 81 -7.76 -11.94 -0.36
C VAL A 81 -7.08 -11.10 0.70
N PHE A 82 -5.76 -11.20 0.76
CA PHE A 82 -4.95 -10.48 1.72
C PHE A 82 -4.19 -9.39 0.97
N LEU A 83 -4.39 -8.15 1.38
CA LEU A 83 -3.57 -7.04 0.92
C LEU A 83 -2.25 -7.07 1.70
N ASP A 84 -1.14 -7.03 0.99
CA ASP A 84 0.19 -7.14 1.59
C ASP A 84 0.48 -6.05 2.62
N ILE A 85 0.31 -4.77 2.25
CA ILE A 85 0.44 -3.66 3.19
C ILE A 85 -0.64 -2.61 2.91
N LEU A 86 -1.40 -2.25 3.94
CA LEU A 86 -2.15 -1.01 3.98
C LEU A 86 -1.30 0.06 4.66
N GLY A 87 -1.26 1.25 4.08
CA GLY A 87 -0.74 2.43 4.75
C GLY A 87 -1.52 3.70 4.42
N ILE A 88 -1.00 4.83 4.88
CA ILE A 88 -1.58 6.15 4.68
C ILE A 88 -0.49 7.17 4.32
N SER A 89 -0.79 8.08 3.39
CA SER A 89 0.10 9.20 3.02
C SER A 89 -0.10 10.41 3.95
N ARG A 90 0.84 11.35 3.94
CA ARG A 90 0.71 12.62 4.72
C ARG A 90 -0.56 13.40 4.39
N SER A 91 -1.03 13.29 3.16
CA SER A 91 -2.27 13.89 2.66
C SER A 91 -3.54 13.10 3.06
N GLY A 92 -3.42 12.07 3.90
CA GLY A 92 -4.54 11.26 4.37
C GLY A 92 -5.10 10.24 3.39
N ARG A 93 -4.42 10.00 2.27
CA ARG A 93 -4.87 9.00 1.29
C ARG A 93 -4.41 7.62 1.70
N LEU A 94 -5.30 6.64 1.57
CA LEU A 94 -4.96 5.25 1.80
C LEU A 94 -4.06 4.74 0.68
N VAL A 95 -3.02 4.01 1.06
CA VAL A 95 -2.02 3.44 0.16
C VAL A 95 -2.10 1.92 0.27
N LEU A 96 -2.41 1.29 -0.85
CA LEU A 96 -2.50 -0.16 -0.99
C LEU A 96 -1.21 -0.62 -1.69
N VAL A 97 -0.41 -1.45 -1.02
CA VAL A 97 0.87 -1.94 -1.52
C VAL A 97 0.81 -3.44 -1.73
N GLU A 98 1.22 -3.87 -2.92
CA GLU A 98 1.44 -5.28 -3.27
C GLU A 98 2.93 -5.54 -3.45
N CYS A 99 3.42 -6.61 -2.82
CA CYS A 99 4.83 -7.00 -2.81
C CYS A 99 5.03 -8.20 -3.74
N LYS A 100 5.82 -8.01 -4.79
CA LYS A 100 6.11 -9.09 -5.74
C LYS A 100 7.56 -9.05 -6.17
N LEU A 101 8.22 -10.20 -6.14
CA LEU A 101 9.55 -10.33 -6.70
C LEU A 101 9.46 -10.52 -8.21
N TRP A 102 10.18 -9.68 -8.94
CA TRP A 102 10.22 -9.79 -10.39
C TRP A 102 11.09 -10.97 -10.80
N ARG A 103 10.45 -12.04 -11.27
CA ARG A 103 11.13 -13.24 -11.77
C ARG A 103 10.76 -13.60 -13.22
N ASN A 104 9.60 -13.14 -13.70
CA ASN A 104 9.13 -13.36 -15.07
C ASN A 104 7.99 -12.36 -15.44
N PRO A 105 7.57 -12.28 -16.73
CA PRO A 105 6.45 -11.43 -17.16
C PRO A 105 5.08 -11.82 -16.58
N GLN A 106 4.93 -13.06 -16.12
CA GLN A 106 3.69 -13.54 -15.50
C GLN A 106 3.47 -12.88 -14.12
N ALA A 107 4.52 -12.74 -13.32
CA ALA A 107 4.48 -12.03 -12.03
C ALA A 107 4.00 -10.59 -12.18
N ARG A 108 4.35 -9.91 -13.29
CA ARG A 108 3.81 -8.57 -13.60
C ARG A 108 2.31 -8.58 -13.81
N ARG A 109 1.80 -9.52 -14.59
CA ARG A 109 0.37 -9.62 -14.91
C ARG A 109 -0.44 -9.93 -13.65
N GLU A 110 0.08 -10.80 -12.78
CA GLU A 110 -0.53 -11.11 -11.50
C GLU A 110 -0.65 -9.87 -10.61
N VAL A 111 0.42 -9.08 -10.48
CA VAL A 111 0.38 -7.83 -9.70
C VAL A 111 -0.63 -6.83 -10.25
N ILE A 112 -0.73 -6.71 -11.58
CA ILE A 112 -1.74 -5.85 -12.20
C ILE A 112 -3.15 -6.34 -11.84
N ALA A 113 -3.39 -7.65 -11.95
CA ALA A 113 -4.69 -8.24 -11.61
C ALA A 113 -5.04 -8.01 -10.14
N GLN A 114 -4.11 -8.26 -9.21
CA GLN A 114 -4.29 -8.03 -7.78
C GLN A 114 -4.59 -6.57 -7.47
N ILE A 115 -3.88 -5.63 -8.11
CA ILE A 115 -4.14 -4.19 -7.93
C ILE A 115 -5.53 -3.79 -8.42
N LEU A 116 -5.99 -4.33 -9.56
CA LEU A 116 -7.35 -4.10 -10.06
C LEU A 116 -8.43 -4.76 -9.20
N GLU A 117 -8.12 -5.91 -8.61
CA GLU A 117 -8.98 -6.59 -7.66
C GLU A 117 -9.13 -5.73 -6.38
N TYR A 118 -8.02 -5.31 -5.76
CA TYR A 118 -8.07 -4.42 -4.60
C TYR A 118 -8.76 -3.09 -4.90
N ALA A 119 -8.54 -2.52 -6.10
CA ALA A 119 -9.26 -1.35 -6.56
C ALA A 119 -10.79 -1.54 -6.56
N THR A 120 -11.24 -2.75 -6.91
CA THR A 120 -12.66 -3.10 -6.93
C THR A 120 -13.20 -3.34 -5.52
N LEU A 121 -12.47 -4.07 -4.69
CA LEU A 121 -12.88 -4.33 -3.30
C LEU A 121 -12.89 -3.05 -2.46
N ALA A 122 -11.89 -2.18 -2.63
CA ALA A 122 -11.81 -0.90 -1.93
C ALA A 122 -12.95 0.06 -2.28
N ARG A 123 -13.54 -0.03 -3.48
CA ARG A 123 -14.73 0.77 -3.84
C ARG A 123 -15.96 0.43 -2.99
N GLY A 124 -16.05 -0.81 -2.51
CA GLY A 124 -17.16 -1.27 -1.67
C GLY A 124 -16.96 -1.02 -0.17
N LEU A 125 -15.78 -0.54 0.26
CA LEU A 125 -15.45 -0.37 1.66
C LEU A 125 -15.60 1.09 2.09
N SER A 126 -16.40 1.33 3.13
CA SER A 126 -16.38 2.60 3.83
C SER A 126 -15.12 2.74 4.70
N TYR A 127 -14.82 3.96 5.14
CA TYR A 127 -13.71 4.19 6.06
C TYR A 127 -13.92 3.46 7.40
N SER A 128 -15.16 3.38 7.87
CA SER A 128 -15.54 2.61 9.06
C SER A 128 -15.31 1.11 8.88
N ASP A 129 -15.64 0.54 7.71
CA ASP A 129 -15.40 -0.88 7.42
C ASP A 129 -13.90 -1.17 7.44
N LEU A 130 -13.11 -0.29 6.82
CA LEU A 130 -11.66 -0.43 6.81
C LEU A 130 -11.07 -0.30 8.21
N THR A 131 -11.56 0.67 9.00
CA THR A 131 -11.14 0.87 10.38
C THR A 131 -11.45 -0.36 11.23
N ALA A 132 -12.64 -0.95 11.09
CA ALA A 132 -13.01 -2.19 11.77
C ALA A 132 -12.08 -3.36 11.40
N LYS A 133 -11.75 -3.51 10.11
CA LYS A 133 -10.78 -4.52 9.65
C LYS A 133 -9.39 -4.30 10.24
N VAL A 134 -8.89 -3.06 10.25
CA VAL A 134 -7.59 -2.72 10.86
C VAL A 134 -7.59 -3.01 12.37
N ARG A 135 -8.68 -2.73 13.08
CA ARG A 135 -8.80 -3.07 14.52
C ARG A 135 -8.70 -4.57 14.76
N GLN A 136 -9.31 -5.38 13.89
CA GLN A 136 -9.28 -6.84 14.00
C GLN A 136 -7.89 -7.41 13.66
N SER A 137 -7.19 -6.79 12.71
CA SER A 137 -5.87 -7.23 12.23
C SER A 137 -4.69 -6.63 13.02
N THR A 138 -4.93 -5.84 14.06
CA THR A 138 -3.86 -5.21 14.88
C THR A 138 -4.11 -5.41 16.37
N ALA A 139 -3.09 -5.12 17.20
CA ALA A 139 -3.25 -5.12 18.65
C ALA A 139 -4.16 -3.99 19.20
N ARG A 140 -4.64 -3.08 18.33
CA ARG A 140 -5.40 -1.87 18.71
C ARG A 140 -6.92 -2.12 18.70
N ARG A 141 -7.36 -3.22 19.28
CA ARG A 141 -8.79 -3.65 19.24
C ARG A 141 -9.74 -2.62 19.87
N SER A 142 -9.28 -1.88 20.87
CA SER A 142 -10.07 -0.86 21.58
C SER A 142 -9.97 0.54 20.98
N SER A 143 -9.13 0.76 19.97
CA SER A 143 -8.98 2.07 19.33
C SER A 143 -10.22 2.44 18.52
N ALA A 144 -10.68 3.68 18.63
CA ALA A 144 -11.75 4.20 17.79
C ALA A 144 -11.30 4.36 16.33
N ASN A 145 -10.05 4.77 16.11
CA ASN A 145 -9.48 5.04 14.79
C ASN A 145 -7.98 4.68 14.75
N PRO A 146 -7.62 3.39 14.69
CA PRO A 146 -6.22 2.95 14.73
C PRO A 146 -5.40 3.46 13.53
N ILE A 147 -6.06 3.73 12.39
CA ILE A 147 -5.39 4.29 11.20
C ILE A 147 -4.86 5.69 11.52
N TYR A 148 -5.70 6.56 12.07
CA TYR A 148 -5.30 7.91 12.49
C TYR A 148 -4.27 7.89 13.62
N GLU A 149 -4.50 7.07 14.65
CA GLU A 149 -3.56 6.96 15.78
C GLU A 149 -2.14 6.59 15.33
N LEU A 150 -2.01 5.59 14.45
CA LEU A 150 -0.74 5.17 13.88
C LEU A 150 -0.10 6.26 13.02
N ALA A 151 -0.90 6.96 12.20
CA ALA A 151 -0.42 8.07 11.39
C ALA A 151 0.10 9.23 12.25
N ARG A 152 -0.64 9.58 13.32
CA ARG A 152 -0.29 10.67 14.24
C ARG A 152 0.99 10.40 15.03
N GLN A 153 1.34 9.14 15.29
CA GLN A 153 2.64 8.80 15.89
C GLN A 153 3.82 9.26 15.02
N LYS A 154 3.66 9.24 13.69
CA LYS A 154 4.68 9.73 12.75
C LYS A 154 4.54 11.21 12.45
N TRP A 155 3.31 11.71 12.38
CA TRP A 155 2.97 13.11 12.07
C TRP A 155 2.06 13.69 13.18
N PRO A 156 2.64 14.19 14.28
CA PRO A 156 1.86 14.69 15.43
C PRO A 156 0.90 15.83 15.09
N ASP A 157 1.20 16.54 14.00
CA ASP A 157 0.48 17.66 13.39
C ASP A 157 -0.57 17.23 12.35
N LEU A 158 -0.82 15.93 12.19
CA LEU A 158 -1.88 15.42 11.32
C LEU A 158 -3.25 15.75 11.90
N ASP A 159 -4.08 16.42 11.10
CA ASP A 159 -5.50 16.61 11.40
C ASP A 159 -6.28 15.31 11.12
N GLU A 160 -7.15 14.90 12.06
CA GLU A 160 -8.01 13.73 11.91
C GLU A 160 -8.98 13.87 10.73
N SER A 161 -9.37 15.09 10.38
CA SER A 161 -10.22 15.36 9.22
C SER A 161 -9.57 14.92 7.90
N VAL A 162 -8.22 14.90 7.87
CA VAL A 162 -7.42 14.48 6.71
C VAL A 162 -7.41 12.96 6.57
N SER A 163 -7.50 12.20 7.67
CA SER A 163 -7.60 10.74 7.61
C SER A 163 -8.99 10.25 7.17
N SER A 164 -9.98 11.14 7.11
CA SER A 164 -11.35 10.80 6.76
C SER A 164 -11.54 10.73 5.24
N MET A 165 -12.17 9.66 4.77
CA MET A 165 -12.42 9.40 3.34
C MET A 165 -13.48 10.35 2.77
N ARG A 166 -13.16 11.64 2.64
CA ARG A 166 -13.97 12.59 1.89
C ARG A 166 -13.84 12.26 0.40
N SER A 167 -14.90 11.65 -0.14
CA SER A 167 -15.18 11.43 -1.57
C SER A 167 -14.63 10.14 -2.22
N LEU A 168 -15.40 9.05 -2.08
CA LEU A 168 -15.30 7.87 -2.94
C LEU A 168 -15.86 8.15 -4.36
N ALA A 169 -15.14 7.57 -5.34
CA ALA A 169 -15.60 7.08 -6.65
C ALA A 169 -16.33 8.01 -7.65
N ARG A 170 -15.55 8.61 -8.57
CA ARG A 170 -15.90 8.68 -10.00
C ARG A 170 -14.69 8.19 -10.78
N LEU A 171 -14.84 7.07 -11.48
CA LEU A 171 -13.88 6.57 -12.47
C LEU A 171 -14.15 7.30 -13.78
N THR A 172 -13.25 8.18 -14.22
CA THR A 172 -13.17 8.57 -15.63
C THR A 172 -12.04 7.76 -16.25
N SER A 173 -12.39 6.79 -17.08
CA SER A 173 -11.43 6.08 -17.92
C SER A 173 -10.92 7.02 -19.02
N ALA A 174 -9.64 7.36 -18.99
CA ALA A 174 -8.93 7.85 -20.17
C ALA A 174 -7.87 6.79 -20.52
N ILE A 175 -8.23 5.88 -21.40
CA ILE A 175 -7.27 5.12 -22.19
C ILE A 175 -7.16 5.92 -23.49
N SER A 176 -6.11 6.73 -23.62
CA SER A 176 -5.68 7.16 -24.95
C SER A 176 -4.81 6.05 -25.52
N THR A 177 -5.13 5.67 -26.74
CA THR A 177 -4.37 4.79 -27.63
C THR A 177 -2.89 5.14 -27.67
#